data_AF-A0A7S3ADZ3-F1
#
_entry.id   AF-A0A7S3ADZ3-F1
#
_cell.length_a   1.000
_cell.length_b   1.000
_cell.length_c   1.000
_cell.angle_alpha   90.00
_cell.angle_beta   90.00
_cell.angle_gamma   90.00
#
_symmetry.space_group_name_H-M   'P 1'
#
loop_
_entity.id
_entity.type
_entity.pdbx_description
1 polymer ?
#
loop_
_entity_poly.entity_id
_entity_poly.type
_entity_poly.pdbx_seq_one_letter_code
_entity_poly.pdbx_strand_id
1 'polypeptide(L)'
;ATYRHNLDAPVSAVDLCGVTADQLASLRANTWLLSPPCQPYSRQGLQLGQLDKRASALLHLIEVLQSCGPDVLPTYLLLENVVGFESSGTRCQLHAALRSRGFAVCELWASPAQFRVPNQRTRYFLLARRGQDFPPPPPAIAPLLLCPADLEATRALQ
;
A
#
# COMPACT_ATOMS: atom_id res chain seq x y z
N ALA A 1 5.28 -22.07 5.17
CA ALA A 1 5.27 -23.40 4.52
C ALA A 1 4.73 -23.32 3.10
N THR A 2 3.48 -22.88 2.89
CA THR A 2 2.85 -22.80 1.56
C THR A 2 3.63 -22.00 0.52
N TYR A 3 4.14 -20.80 0.85
CA TYR A 3 4.91 -20.00 -0.11
C TYR A 3 6.14 -20.75 -0.64
N ARG A 4 6.98 -21.28 0.25
CA ARG A 4 8.17 -22.08 -0.11
C ARG A 4 7.85 -23.37 -0.86
N HIS A 5 6.66 -23.94 -0.61
CA HIS A 5 6.22 -25.15 -1.32
C HIS A 5 5.85 -24.84 -2.79
N ASN A 6 5.26 -23.68 -3.05
CA ASN A 6 4.74 -23.32 -4.37
C ASN A 6 5.73 -22.49 -5.21
N LEU A 7 6.68 -21.83 -4.57
CA LEU A 7 7.60 -20.90 -5.23
C LEU A 7 9.04 -21.22 -4.82
N ASP A 8 9.89 -21.38 -5.83
CA ASP A 8 11.35 -21.45 -5.68
C ASP A 8 11.93 -20.03 -5.56
N ALA A 9 11.55 -19.34 -4.49
CA ALA A 9 11.97 -17.98 -4.20
C ALA A 9 12.45 -17.87 -2.74
N PRO A 10 13.48 -17.04 -2.48
CA PRO A 10 13.96 -16.83 -1.12
C PRO A 10 12.87 -16.20 -0.25
N VAL A 11 12.69 -16.73 0.96
CA VAL A 11 11.71 -16.25 1.94
C VAL A 11 12.40 -15.87 3.23
N SER A 12 12.29 -14.60 3.60
CA SER A 12 12.68 -14.10 4.92
C SER A 12 11.51 -14.23 5.90
N ALA A 13 11.74 -14.89 7.04
CA ALA A 13 10.77 -15.00 8.13
C ALA A 13 11.12 -14.02 9.27
N VAL A 14 11.42 -12.78 8.89
CA VAL A 14 11.80 -11.69 9.80
C VAL A 14 10.61 -10.76 9.99
N ASP A 15 10.46 -10.21 11.21
CA ASP A 15 9.49 -9.15 11.46
C ASP A 15 9.92 -7.89 10.68
N LEU A 16 9.01 -7.36 9.87
CA LEU A 16 9.27 -6.18 9.05
C LEU A 16 9.64 -4.96 9.89
N CYS A 17 9.19 -4.88 11.15
CA CYS A 17 9.58 -3.80 12.07
C CYS A 17 11.07 -3.84 12.44
N GLY A 18 11.73 -4.98 12.30
CA GLY A 18 13.16 -5.16 12.55
C GLY A 18 14.03 -5.02 11.31
N VAL A 19 13.44 -4.81 10.12
CA VAL A 19 14.19 -4.69 8.87
C VAL A 19 14.81 -3.31 8.75
N THR A 20 16.13 -3.26 8.55
CA THR A 20 16.87 -1.98 8.45
C THR A 20 16.92 -1.44 7.02
N ALA A 21 17.24 -0.16 6.88
CA ALA A 21 17.47 0.47 5.58
C ALA A 21 18.57 -0.22 4.77
N ASP A 22 19.68 -0.61 5.43
CA ASP A 22 20.78 -1.32 4.78
C ASP A 22 20.36 -2.69 4.25
N GLN A 23 19.52 -3.41 5.00
CA GLN A 23 18.96 -4.68 4.54
C GLN A 23 18.08 -4.47 3.30
N LEU A 24 17.22 -3.44 3.30
CA LEU A 24 16.40 -3.10 2.14
C LEU A 24 17.24 -2.69 0.92
N ALA A 25 18.26 -1.86 1.12
CA ALA A 25 19.18 -1.46 0.06
C ALA A 25 19.95 -2.65 -0.52
N SER A 26 20.37 -3.60 0.32
CA SER A 26 21.09 -4.79 -0.10
C SER A 26 20.28 -5.67 -1.08
N LEU A 27 18.95 -5.65 -0.98
CA LEU A 27 18.06 -6.38 -1.88
C LEU A 27 18.04 -5.78 -3.30
N ARG A 28 18.43 -4.49 -3.45
CA ARG A 28 18.41 -3.76 -4.73
C ARG A 28 17.06 -3.86 -5.45
N ALA A 29 15.98 -3.96 -4.69
CA ALA A 29 14.64 -4.12 -5.22
C ALA A 29 14.13 -2.77 -5.74
N ASN A 30 13.71 -2.73 -7.00
CA ASN A 30 13.09 -1.54 -7.59
C ASN A 30 11.58 -1.44 -7.30
N THR A 31 10.98 -2.48 -6.69
CA THR A 31 9.54 -2.59 -6.52
C THR A 31 9.20 -3.13 -5.13
N TRP A 32 8.27 -2.47 -4.43
CA TRP A 32 7.68 -2.98 -3.20
C TRP A 32 6.23 -3.41 -3.45
N LEU A 33 5.90 -4.66 -3.12
CA LEU A 33 4.54 -5.20 -3.19
C LEU A 33 4.07 -5.50 -1.78
N LEU A 34 3.04 -4.79 -1.33
CA LEU A 34 2.62 -4.75 0.06
C LEU A 34 1.16 -5.18 0.20
N SER A 35 0.88 -6.02 1.17
CA SER A 35 -0.48 -6.36 1.61
C SER A 35 -0.51 -6.40 3.15
N PRO A 36 -0.33 -5.25 3.81
CA PRO A 36 -0.25 -5.18 5.27
C PRO A 36 -1.56 -5.65 5.92
N PRO A 37 -1.53 -6.21 7.14
CA PRO A 37 -2.71 -6.78 7.78
C PRO A 37 -3.81 -5.72 7.97
N CYS A 38 -5.05 -6.09 7.63
CA CYS A 38 -6.20 -5.18 7.59
C CYS A 38 -6.89 -4.92 8.95
N GLN A 39 -6.38 -5.52 10.02
CA GLN A 39 -7.10 -5.71 11.28
C GLN A 39 -7.15 -4.54 12.30
N PRO A 40 -6.75 -3.30 11.97
CA PRO A 40 -7.31 -2.11 12.61
C PRO A 40 -8.44 -1.44 11.80
N TYR A 41 -8.71 -1.86 10.56
CA TYR A 41 -9.57 -1.12 9.61
C TYR A 41 -10.92 -1.80 9.31
N SER A 42 -11.18 -2.97 9.92
CA SER A 42 -12.48 -3.65 9.83
C SER A 42 -13.50 -3.07 10.83
N ARG A 43 -14.75 -2.84 10.40
CA ARG A 43 -15.88 -2.31 11.21
C ARG A 43 -16.18 -3.00 12.55
N GLN A 44 -15.52 -4.13 12.88
CA GLN A 44 -15.76 -4.94 14.09
C GLN A 44 -14.58 -4.94 15.11
N GLY A 45 -13.54 -4.13 14.91
CA GLY A 45 -12.43 -4.00 15.86
C GLY A 45 -12.57 -2.80 16.79
N LEU A 46 -12.21 -2.95 18.06
CA LEU A 46 -12.01 -1.84 19.00
C LEU A 46 -11.07 -0.80 18.35
N GLN A 47 -11.51 0.46 18.27
CA GLN A 47 -10.77 1.61 17.70
C GLN A 47 -9.54 1.97 18.55
N LEU A 48 -8.61 1.04 18.74
CA LEU A 48 -7.32 1.29 19.41
C LEU A 48 -6.32 1.86 18.39
N GLY A 49 -6.63 3.02 17.80
CA GLY A 49 -5.92 3.70 16.70
C GLY A 49 -4.42 3.37 16.52
N GLN A 50 -3.52 4.31 16.85
CA GLN A 50 -2.07 4.21 16.59
C GLN A 50 -1.31 3.24 17.52
N LEU A 51 -2.01 2.53 18.41
CA LEU A 51 -1.42 1.58 19.38
C LEU A 51 -1.54 0.13 18.92
N ASP A 52 -2.14 -0.11 17.76
CA ASP A 52 -2.25 -1.45 17.20
C ASP A 52 -0.89 -1.92 16.65
N LYS A 53 -0.25 -2.86 17.36
CA LYS A 53 0.97 -3.55 16.93
C LYS A 53 0.85 -4.20 15.54
N ARG A 54 -0.35 -4.33 14.98
CA ARG A 54 -0.56 -4.88 13.63
C ARG A 54 -0.32 -3.83 12.52
N ALA A 55 -0.40 -2.54 12.81
CA ALA A 55 -0.06 -1.47 11.86
C ALA A 55 1.44 -1.10 11.85
N SER A 56 2.22 -1.59 12.83
CA SER A 56 3.61 -1.18 13.04
C SER A 56 4.50 -1.47 11.82
N ALA A 57 4.27 -2.58 11.11
CA ALA A 57 5.04 -2.94 9.93
C ALA A 57 4.88 -1.92 8.80
N LEU A 58 3.66 -1.45 8.53
CA LEU A 58 3.42 -0.43 7.52
C LEU A 58 3.95 0.94 7.97
N LEU A 59 3.76 1.29 9.24
CA LEU A 59 4.29 2.53 9.80
C LEU A 59 5.83 2.57 9.73
N HIS A 60 6.49 1.45 9.98
CA HIS A 60 7.93 1.31 9.81
C HIS A 60 8.37 1.56 8.36
N LEU A 61 7.67 0.99 7.38
CA LEU A 61 7.97 1.28 5.96
C LEU A 61 7.72 2.75 5.59
N ILE A 62 6.71 3.39 6.19
CA ILE A 62 6.45 4.83 6.01
C ILE A 62 7.62 5.65 6.57
N GLU A 63 8.14 5.27 7.75
CA GLU A 63 9.33 5.90 8.33
C GLU A 63 10.55 5.72 7.44
N VAL A 64 10.77 4.53 6.86
CA VAL A 64 11.83 4.28 5.88
C VAL A 64 11.66 5.18 4.65
N LEU A 65 10.43 5.30 4.12
CA LEU A 65 10.16 6.20 2.98
C LEU A 65 10.57 7.65 3.31
N GLN A 66 10.25 8.11 4.52
CA GLN A 66 10.50 9.49 4.96
C GLN A 66 11.98 9.78 5.25
N SER A 67 12.68 8.85 5.91
CA SER A 67 14.01 9.09 6.49
C SER A 67 15.18 8.62 5.62
N CYS A 68 14.96 7.63 4.74
CA CYS A 68 16.07 6.97 4.03
C CYS A 68 16.43 7.64 2.70
N GLY A 69 17.69 7.45 2.30
CA GLY A 69 18.26 7.91 1.03
C GLY A 69 17.55 7.31 -0.20
N PRO A 70 17.65 7.97 -1.37
CA PRO A 70 16.99 7.55 -2.60
C PRO A 70 17.45 6.19 -3.14
N ASP A 71 18.57 5.67 -2.66
CA ASP A 71 19.17 4.36 -2.93
C ASP A 71 18.43 3.21 -2.24
N VAL A 72 17.77 3.48 -1.10
CA VAL A 72 16.92 2.50 -0.39
C VAL A 72 15.52 2.41 -1.00
N LEU A 73 15.05 3.50 -1.60
CA LEU A 73 13.65 3.63 -2.03
C LEU A 73 13.36 2.91 -3.36
N PRO A 74 12.18 2.29 -3.50
CA PRO A 74 11.81 1.65 -4.75
C PRO A 74 11.49 2.69 -5.83
N THR A 75 11.43 2.24 -7.08
CA THR A 75 10.82 2.99 -8.18
C THR A 75 9.29 2.83 -8.17
N TYR A 76 8.80 1.65 -7.81
CA TYR A 76 7.38 1.31 -7.81
C TYR A 76 6.92 0.78 -6.45
N LEU A 77 5.74 1.18 -6.01
CA LEU A 77 5.08 0.59 -4.85
C LEU A 77 3.65 0.25 -5.20
N LEU A 78 3.23 -0.97 -4.90
CA LEU A 78 1.85 -1.42 -4.95
C LEU A 78 1.43 -1.84 -3.54
N LEU A 79 0.33 -1.28 -3.05
CA LEU A 79 -0.29 -1.69 -1.81
C LEU A 79 -1.73 -2.14 -2.08
N GLU A 80 -2.07 -3.34 -1.62
CA GLU A 80 -3.45 -3.85 -1.58
C GLU A 80 -3.97 -3.81 -0.14
N ASN A 81 -5.23 -3.40 0.02
CA ASN A 81 -5.92 -3.45 1.31
C ASN A 81 -7.45 -3.56 1.15
N VAL A 82 -8.16 -3.67 2.26
CA VAL A 82 -9.63 -3.69 2.29
C VAL A 82 -10.22 -2.30 1.96
N VAL A 83 -11.45 -2.30 1.42
CA VAL A 83 -12.25 -1.08 1.31
C VAL A 83 -12.46 -0.48 2.70
N GLY A 84 -12.30 0.83 2.83
CA GLY A 84 -12.25 1.57 4.09
C GLY A 84 -10.83 1.94 4.50
N PHE A 85 -9.78 1.32 3.95
CA PHE A 85 -8.40 1.73 4.21
C PHE A 85 -8.11 3.15 3.69
N GLU A 86 -8.77 3.56 2.60
CA GLU A 86 -8.63 4.88 1.98
C GLU A 86 -8.99 6.04 2.92
N SER A 87 -9.85 5.82 3.93
CA SER A 87 -10.19 6.84 4.94
C SER A 87 -9.29 6.80 6.17
N SER A 88 -8.34 5.85 6.25
CA SER A 88 -7.48 5.69 7.43
C SER A 88 -6.40 6.76 7.57
N GLY A 89 -6.01 7.04 8.82
CA GLY A 89 -4.87 7.92 9.13
C GLY A 89 -3.55 7.35 8.59
N THR A 90 -3.38 6.02 8.59
CA THR A 90 -2.19 5.35 8.05
C THR A 90 -2.05 5.56 6.54
N ARG A 91 -3.15 5.47 5.78
CA ARG A 91 -3.14 5.83 4.36
C ARG A 91 -2.73 7.27 4.16
N CYS A 92 -3.23 8.20 4.97
CA CYS A 92 -2.84 9.62 4.88
C CYS A 92 -1.33 9.82 5.09
N GLN A 93 -0.75 9.17 6.10
CA GLN A 93 0.70 9.22 6.35
C GLN A 93 1.50 8.62 5.19
N LEU A 94 1.08 7.46 4.67
CA LEU A 94 1.71 6.82 3.52
C LEU A 94 1.68 7.72 2.28
N HIS A 95 0.51 8.27 1.96
CA HIS A 95 0.33 9.13 0.80
C HIS A 95 1.17 10.41 0.91
N ALA A 96 1.24 11.02 2.10
CA ALA A 96 2.09 12.18 2.36
C ALA A 96 3.58 11.85 2.21
N ALA A 97 4.04 10.71 2.74
CA ALA A 97 5.41 10.24 2.60
C ALA A 97 5.77 9.97 1.13
N LEU A 98 4.89 9.33 0.37
CA LEU A 98 5.12 9.07 -1.04
C LEU A 98 5.25 10.38 -1.84
N ARG A 99 4.33 11.33 -1.64
CA ARG A 99 4.39 12.63 -2.33
C ARG A 99 5.64 13.43 -1.99
N SER A 100 6.05 13.49 -0.71
CA SER A 100 7.25 14.23 -0.30
C SER A 100 8.54 13.62 -0.88
N ARG A 101 8.50 12.35 -1.30
CA ARG A 101 9.62 11.64 -1.92
C ARG A 101 9.50 11.55 -3.44
N GLY A 102 8.63 12.34 -4.06
CA GLY A 102 8.52 12.48 -5.51
C GLY A 102 7.84 11.29 -6.20
N PHE A 103 6.96 10.58 -5.50
CA PHE A 103 6.09 9.59 -6.12
C PHE A 103 4.81 10.24 -6.66
N ALA A 104 4.48 9.95 -7.91
CA ALA A 104 3.12 10.03 -8.40
C ALA A 104 2.32 8.88 -7.79
N VAL A 105 1.07 9.15 -7.38
CA VAL A 105 0.20 8.18 -6.72
C VAL A 105 -1.12 8.07 -7.46
N CYS A 106 -1.59 6.84 -7.65
CA CYS A 106 -2.87 6.50 -8.24
C CYS A 106 -3.56 5.46 -7.35
N GLU A 107 -4.85 5.65 -7.07
CA GLU A 107 -5.63 4.77 -6.19
C GLU A 107 -6.87 4.27 -6.92
N LEU A 108 -7.29 3.04 -6.65
CA LEU A 108 -8.47 2.44 -7.27
C LEU A 108 -9.16 1.43 -6.36
N TRP A 109 -10.46 1.24 -6.59
CA TRP A 109 -11.18 0.04 -6.15
C TRP A 109 -11.32 -0.94 -7.30
N ALA A 110 -10.83 -2.16 -7.09
CA ALA A 110 -10.93 -3.23 -8.09
C ALA A 110 -11.47 -4.52 -7.46
N SER A 111 -12.29 -5.23 -8.22
CA SER A 111 -12.87 -6.53 -7.89
C SER A 111 -12.63 -7.49 -9.05
N PRO A 112 -12.30 -8.77 -8.80
CA PRO A 112 -12.14 -9.77 -9.86
C PRO A 112 -13.34 -9.85 -10.82
N ALA A 113 -14.56 -9.58 -10.32
CA ALA A 113 -15.78 -9.51 -11.13
C ALA A 113 -15.69 -8.54 -12.32
N GLN A 114 -14.97 -7.42 -12.18
CA GLN A 114 -14.76 -6.43 -13.25
C GLN A 114 -13.83 -6.97 -14.36
N PHE A 115 -13.09 -8.04 -14.06
CA PHE A 115 -12.15 -8.70 -14.97
C PHE A 115 -12.66 -10.08 -15.40
N ARG A 116 -13.99 -10.29 -15.37
CA ARG A 116 -14.66 -11.53 -15.79
C ARG A 116 -14.27 -12.76 -14.96
N VAL A 117 -13.79 -12.56 -13.74
CA VAL A 117 -13.60 -13.63 -12.76
C VAL A 117 -14.81 -13.65 -11.83
N PRO A 118 -15.54 -14.77 -11.68
CA PRO A 118 -16.80 -14.82 -10.92
C PRO A 118 -16.56 -14.82 -9.40
N ASN A 119 -16.02 -13.71 -8.89
CA ASN A 119 -15.73 -13.49 -7.48
C ASN A 119 -15.90 -12.01 -7.12
N GLN A 120 -16.84 -11.72 -6.23
CA GLN A 120 -17.06 -10.38 -5.70
C GLN A 120 -16.11 -10.13 -4.54
N ARG A 121 -14.95 -9.53 -4.85
CA ARG A 121 -13.92 -9.25 -3.85
C ARG A 121 -13.29 -7.90 -4.14
N THR A 122 -14.05 -6.84 -3.88
CA THR A 122 -13.54 -5.47 -4.01
C THR A 122 -12.43 -5.22 -3.00
N ARG A 123 -11.34 -4.60 -3.47
CA ARG A 123 -10.17 -4.21 -2.69
C ARG A 123 -9.72 -2.82 -3.10
N TYR A 124 -9.10 -2.15 -2.14
CA TYR A 124 -8.38 -0.91 -2.34
C TYR A 124 -6.98 -1.21 -2.83
N PHE A 125 -6.54 -0.45 -3.84
CA PHE A 125 -5.18 -0.50 -4.35
C PHE A 125 -4.61 0.91 -4.37
N LEU A 126 -3.36 1.04 -3.92
CA LEU A 126 -2.52 2.22 -4.10
C LEU A 126 -1.32 1.84 -4.97
N LEU A 127 -1.15 2.54 -6.07
CA LEU A 127 0.00 2.46 -6.95
C LEU A 127 0.82 3.74 -6.81
N ALA A 128 2.12 3.60 -6.66
CA ALA A 128 3.04 4.73 -6.62
C ALA A 128 4.23 4.52 -7.55
N ARG A 129 4.63 5.59 -8.24
CA ARG A 129 5.75 5.61 -9.19
C ARG A 129 6.66 6.81 -8.90
N ARG A 130 7.94 6.58 -8.65
CA ARG A 130 8.92 7.63 -8.34
C ARG A 130 9.44 8.30 -9.59
N GLY A 131 9.48 9.64 -9.57
CA GLY A 131 10.15 10.47 -10.59
C GLY A 131 9.41 10.61 -11.93
N GLN A 132 8.27 9.96 -12.10
CA GLN A 132 7.45 10.03 -13.32
C GLN A 132 5.97 9.86 -12.99
N ASP A 133 5.12 10.58 -13.71
CA ASP A 133 3.67 10.41 -13.61
C ASP A 133 3.20 9.10 -14.24
N PHE A 134 1.97 8.71 -13.89
CA PHE A 134 1.29 7.63 -14.58
C PHE A 134 0.80 8.11 -15.95
N PRO A 135 0.90 7.26 -16.99
CA PRO A 135 0.21 7.54 -18.24
C PRO A 135 -1.31 7.57 -17.99
N PRO A 136 -2.10 8.18 -18.90
CA PRO A 136 -3.55 8.10 -18.84
C PRO A 136 -4.02 6.64 -18.67
N PRO A 137 -4.95 6.37 -17.73
CA PRO A 137 -5.41 5.01 -17.48
C PRO A 137 -6.12 4.45 -18.71
N PRO A 138 -6.01 3.13 -18.98
CA PRO A 138 -6.82 2.49 -20.00
C PRO A 138 -8.33 2.73 -19.74
N PRO A 139 -9.18 2.83 -20.77
CA PRO A 139 -10.62 3.09 -20.59
C PRO A 139 -11.35 2.10 -19.68
N ALA A 140 -10.88 0.84 -19.60
CA ALA A 140 -11.44 -0.16 -18.70
C ALA A 140 -11.06 0.05 -17.22
N ILE A 141 -9.98 0.77 -16.96
CA ILE A 141 -9.45 1.03 -15.61
C ILE A 141 -9.86 2.42 -15.12
N ALA A 142 -10.02 3.40 -16.02
CA ALA A 142 -10.37 4.77 -15.67
C ALA A 142 -11.58 4.89 -14.71
N PRO A 143 -12.69 4.12 -14.87
CA PRO A 143 -13.84 4.17 -13.97
C PRO A 143 -13.57 3.59 -12.57
N LEU A 144 -12.46 2.87 -12.39
CA LEU A 144 -12.08 2.26 -11.12
C LEU A 144 -11.26 3.20 -10.24
N LEU A 145 -10.68 4.24 -10.83
CA LEU A 145 -9.82 5.19 -10.14
C LEU A 145 -10.62 6.00 -9.11
N LEU A 146 -10.02 6.18 -7.93
CA LEU A 146 -10.57 7.02 -6.89
C LEU A 146 -10.17 8.46 -7.14
N CYS A 147 -11.15 9.36 -7.14
CA CYS A 147 -10.90 10.78 -7.21
C CYS A 147 -10.37 11.27 -5.84
N PRO A 148 -9.24 12.00 -5.79
CA PRO A 148 -8.71 12.53 -4.53
C PRO A 148 -9.73 13.38 -3.75
N ALA A 149 -10.55 14.16 -4.45
CA ALA A 149 -11.58 15.02 -3.81
C ALA A 149 -12.65 14.19 -3.10
N ASP A 150 -13.06 13.05 -3.68
CA ASP A 150 -14.08 12.17 -3.09
C ASP A 150 -13.54 11.47 -1.84
N LEU A 151 -12.25 11.13 -1.84
CA LEU A 151 -11.58 10.54 -0.68
C LEU A 151 -11.48 11.53 0.49
N GLU A 152 -11.19 12.80 0.20
CA GLU A 152 -11.13 13.85 1.22
C GLU A 152 -12.51 14.17 1.80
N ALA A 153 -13.56 14.21 0.97
CA ALA A 153 -14.95 14.41 1.40
C ALA A 153 -15.47 13.26 2.27
N THR A 154 -15.15 12.01 1.91
CA THR A 154 -15.56 10.81 2.67
C THR A 154 -15.00 10.82 4.09
N ARG A 155 -13.81 11.40 4.30
CA ARG A 155 -13.19 11.54 5.63
C ARG A 155 -13.85 12.63 6.48
N ALA A 156 -14.28 13.74 5.87
CA ALA A 156 -14.92 14.85 6.61
C ALA A 156 -16.27 14.46 7.23
N LEU A 157 -16.85 13.33 6.81
CA LEU A 157 -18.13 12.79 7.27
C LEU A 157 -17.99 11.72 8.37
N GLN A 158 -16.75 11.35 8.76
CA GLN A 158 -16.44 10.37 9.81
C GLN A 158 -15.90 11.06 11.06
#